data_AF-A0A2U1K101-F1
#
_entry.id   AF-A0A2U1K101-F1
#
_cell.length_a   1.000
_cell.length_b   1.000
_cell.length_c   1.000
_cell.angle_alpha   90.00
_cell.angle_beta   90.00
_cell.angle_gamma   90.00
#
_symmetry.space_group_name_H-M   'P 1'
#
loop_
_entity.id
_entity.type
_entity.pdbx_description
1 polymer ?
#
loop_
_entity_poly.entity_id
_entity_poly.type
_entity_poly.pdbx_seq_one_letter_code
_entity_poly.pdbx_strand_id
1 'polypeptide(L)'
;MRFLIEYKDFKNKETKNVSLNLLETFLNEHLIGKYHGQTFECILIRFIHNAPSTRKLKLKSLYKTIAEVELTMNFNASNKLNLEIFQEGLFKVEEAIKKVPFIERKQPLDYKEDELLNDYKKVLQFVPKTIEELKKYAKAEQEIKFYNQVKRTDCLIHGYSINPRPLTRNIIGIRIYNQFDKGTLAPFDYIYSEIFSNLLRKAKVLLPNYDEIYVNIAETLEQAKQEIALDAWHKYTYSTLDLSTYLSSDDTGKSKMLFRSVCDGLRLIADFDHLEKEKIEEVIHIIKNNGRDMELTYMSKQNKNYFVEIIYKVPNSHLDKAEYKLRVTDLKTGKSGIAHIDYIHTYWAPYSFGKIIIKKDEIIIKGRESLRAEISRKADKLPDMYIFKISDIF
;
A
#
# COMPACT_ATOMS: atom_id res chain seq x y z
N MET A 1 16.51 -6.75 7.67
CA MET A 1 15.97 -8.03 7.13
C MET A 1 15.02 -8.64 8.14
N ARG A 2 13.86 -9.21 7.74
CA ARG A 2 12.92 -9.89 8.65
C ARG A 2 13.29 -11.37 8.83
N PHE A 3 13.01 -11.92 10.00
CA PHE A 3 13.00 -13.37 10.23
C PHE A 3 11.56 -13.88 10.36
N LEU A 4 11.29 -15.03 9.74
CA LEU A 4 10.07 -15.82 9.94
C LEU A 4 10.47 -17.18 10.48
N ILE A 5 9.83 -17.63 11.54
CA ILE A 5 10.11 -18.94 12.13
C ILE A 5 8.88 -19.84 11.98
N GLU A 6 9.05 -20.96 11.30
CA GLU A 6 8.04 -21.99 11.20
C GLU A 6 8.53 -23.29 11.84
N TYR A 7 7.58 -24.08 12.32
CA TYR A 7 7.82 -25.42 12.87
C TYR A 7 7.01 -26.44 12.08
N LYS A 8 7.59 -27.63 11.87
CA LYS A 8 6.87 -28.77 11.34
C LYS A 8 7.40 -30.07 11.91
N ASP A 9 6.54 -30.78 12.63
CA ASP A 9 6.77 -32.17 13.02
C ASP A 9 6.05 -33.12 12.06
N PHE A 10 6.81 -34.02 11.45
CA PHE A 10 6.29 -34.98 10.48
C PHE A 10 5.58 -36.17 11.13
N LYS A 11 5.82 -36.45 12.41
CA LYS A 11 5.19 -37.55 13.15
C LYS A 11 3.78 -37.19 13.59
N ASN A 12 3.61 -36.07 14.26
CA ASN A 12 2.33 -35.64 14.81
C ASN A 12 1.62 -34.54 13.99
N LYS A 13 2.26 -34.03 12.93
CA LYS A 13 1.76 -32.96 12.04
C LYS A 13 1.57 -31.61 12.74
N GLU A 14 2.19 -31.40 13.90
CA GLU A 14 2.17 -30.09 14.56
C GLU A 14 2.95 -29.05 13.77
N THR A 15 2.40 -27.83 13.73
CA THR A 15 2.98 -26.69 12.99
C THR A 15 3.20 -25.45 13.86
N LYS A 16 2.93 -25.55 15.17
CA LYS A 16 3.09 -24.47 16.13
C LYS A 16 4.02 -24.90 17.25
N ASN A 17 4.92 -24.01 17.64
CA ASN A 17 5.77 -24.17 18.82
C ASN A 17 5.85 -22.83 19.56
N VAL A 18 5.44 -22.79 20.83
CA VAL A 18 5.36 -21.54 21.62
C VAL A 18 6.71 -20.85 21.77
N SER A 19 7.78 -21.61 22.05
CA SER A 19 9.13 -21.05 22.16
C SER A 19 9.66 -20.50 20.85
N LEU A 20 9.40 -21.20 19.72
CA LEU A 20 9.86 -20.75 18.41
C LEU A 20 9.08 -19.53 17.89
N ASN A 21 7.79 -19.41 18.22
CA ASN A 21 7.04 -18.19 17.94
C ASN A 21 7.63 -16.99 18.69
N LEU A 22 8.02 -17.19 19.94
CA LEU A 22 8.67 -16.14 20.73
C LEU A 22 10.08 -15.82 20.23
N LEU A 23 10.79 -16.83 19.70
CA LEU A 23 12.08 -16.65 19.03
C LEU A 23 11.96 -15.76 17.79
N GLU A 24 10.90 -15.89 16.99
CA GLU A 24 10.64 -14.97 15.87
C GLU A 24 10.55 -13.52 16.35
N THR A 25 9.79 -13.29 17.43
CA THR A 25 9.63 -11.96 18.03
C THR A 25 10.96 -11.39 18.49
N PHE A 26 11.78 -12.20 19.18
CA PHE A 26 13.10 -11.83 19.67
C PHE A 26 14.09 -11.49 18.54
N LEU A 27 14.18 -12.35 17.52
CA LEU A 27 15.05 -12.10 16.37
C LEU A 27 14.68 -10.79 15.69
N ASN A 28 13.38 -10.57 15.44
CA ASN A 28 12.94 -9.36 14.80
C ASN A 28 13.16 -8.14 15.71
N GLU A 29 12.96 -8.22 17.02
CA GLU A 29 13.24 -7.10 17.92
C GLU A 29 14.66 -6.55 17.80
N HIS A 30 15.64 -7.44 17.66
CA HIS A 30 17.04 -7.05 17.69
C HIS A 30 17.70 -6.97 16.31
N LEU A 31 17.13 -7.58 15.28
CA LEU A 31 17.71 -7.62 13.92
C LEU A 31 16.88 -6.88 12.87
N ILE A 32 15.57 -6.71 13.07
CA ILE A 32 14.74 -5.93 12.15
C ILE A 32 15.07 -4.44 12.32
N GLY A 33 15.12 -3.69 11.22
CA GLY A 33 15.57 -2.29 11.22
C GLY A 33 16.97 -2.06 10.64
N LYS A 34 17.76 -3.12 10.46
CA LYS A 34 19.07 -3.04 9.79
C LYS A 34 18.99 -3.56 8.35
N TYR A 35 19.64 -2.84 7.45
CA TYR A 35 19.68 -3.16 6.04
C TYR A 35 20.87 -4.10 5.75
N HIS A 36 20.57 -5.33 5.34
CA HIS A 36 21.55 -6.39 5.06
C HIS A 36 21.56 -6.80 3.57
N GLY A 37 21.31 -5.84 2.69
CA GLY A 37 21.20 -6.04 1.25
C GLY A 37 19.75 -6.16 0.76
N GLN A 38 19.55 -6.02 -0.55
CA GLN A 38 18.22 -5.98 -1.17
C GLN A 38 17.70 -7.33 -1.65
N THR A 39 18.53 -8.38 -1.76
CA THR A 39 18.04 -9.53 -2.52
C THR A 39 16.98 -10.34 -1.78
N PHE A 40 17.07 -10.41 -0.46
CA PHE A 40 16.07 -11.05 0.37
C PHE A 40 15.59 -10.06 1.42
N GLU A 41 14.29 -9.81 1.43
CA GLU A 41 13.65 -9.00 2.47
C GLU A 41 13.47 -9.82 3.76
N CYS A 42 13.40 -11.15 3.62
CA CYS A 42 13.08 -12.09 4.68
C CYS A 42 13.90 -13.38 4.60
N ILE A 43 14.33 -13.88 5.76
CA ILE A 43 14.78 -15.27 5.94
C ILE A 43 13.66 -16.03 6.64
N LEU A 44 13.07 -17.00 5.95
CA LEU A 44 12.14 -17.96 6.51
C LEU A 44 12.93 -19.20 6.94
N ILE A 45 13.01 -19.40 8.26
CA ILE A 45 13.63 -20.58 8.86
C ILE A 45 12.51 -21.52 9.26
N ARG A 46 12.45 -22.70 8.61
CA ARG A 46 11.52 -23.75 9.02
C ARG A 46 12.28 -24.87 9.74
N PHE A 47 12.02 -24.99 11.03
CA PHE A 47 12.51 -26.09 11.84
C PHE A 47 11.70 -27.36 11.60
N ILE A 48 12.41 -28.43 11.26
CA ILE A 48 11.87 -29.72 10.86
C ILE A 48 12.17 -30.75 11.95
N HIS A 49 11.12 -31.43 12.42
CA HIS A 49 11.22 -32.51 13.39
C HIS A 49 10.67 -33.83 12.84
N ASN A 50 11.26 -34.95 13.26
CA ASN A 50 10.88 -36.32 12.85
C ASN A 50 10.75 -36.53 11.34
N ALA A 51 11.53 -35.82 10.52
CA ALA A 51 11.47 -35.98 9.07
C ALA A 51 11.95 -37.39 8.64
N PRO A 52 11.36 -37.96 7.57
CA PRO A 52 11.89 -39.18 6.97
C PRO A 52 13.34 -39.00 6.53
N SER A 53 14.18 -40.01 6.70
CA SER A 53 15.61 -39.99 6.36
C SER A 53 15.88 -39.68 4.88
N THR A 54 14.92 -39.96 4.00
CA THR A 54 15.00 -39.70 2.56
C THR A 54 14.66 -38.26 2.16
N ARG A 55 14.15 -37.45 3.08
CA ARG A 55 13.69 -36.08 2.79
C ARG A 55 14.87 -35.12 2.71
N LYS A 56 15.04 -34.48 1.56
CA LYS A 56 15.97 -33.34 1.41
C LYS A 56 15.36 -32.08 2.05
N LEU A 57 16.16 -31.39 2.86
CA LEU A 57 15.79 -30.09 3.41
C LEU A 57 15.76 -29.05 2.30
N LYS A 58 14.76 -28.17 2.33
CA LYS A 58 14.65 -27.09 1.35
C LYS A 58 15.68 -26.00 1.62
N LEU A 59 16.29 -25.54 0.54
CA LEU A 59 17.09 -24.33 0.49
C LEU A 59 16.78 -23.65 -0.84
N LYS A 60 15.89 -22.67 -0.83
CA LYS A 60 15.40 -22.05 -2.07
C LYS A 60 14.86 -20.65 -1.84
N SER A 61 14.61 -19.93 -2.93
CA SER A 61 13.87 -18.69 -2.88
C SER A 61 12.36 -18.95 -3.01
N LEU A 62 11.57 -18.32 -2.13
CA LEU A 62 10.11 -18.27 -2.18
C LEU A 62 9.68 -16.86 -2.59
N TYR A 63 8.77 -16.76 -3.57
CA TYR A 63 8.30 -15.48 -4.14
C TYR A 63 9.41 -14.51 -4.57
N LYS A 64 10.62 -15.03 -4.87
CA LYS A 64 11.85 -14.29 -5.22
C LYS A 64 12.48 -13.47 -4.08
N THR A 65 11.70 -13.00 -3.10
CA THR A 65 12.17 -12.09 -2.04
C THR A 65 12.37 -12.75 -0.68
N ILE A 66 11.99 -14.02 -0.51
CA ILE A 66 12.13 -14.76 0.75
C ILE A 66 13.17 -15.88 0.57
N ALA A 67 14.18 -15.92 1.44
CA ALA A 67 15.10 -17.04 1.56
C ALA A 67 14.47 -18.12 2.46
N GLU A 68 14.04 -19.24 1.88
CA GLU A 68 13.51 -20.38 2.63
C GLU A 68 14.65 -21.35 2.97
N VAL A 69 14.90 -21.54 4.27
CA VAL A 69 15.92 -22.43 4.81
C VAL A 69 15.27 -23.41 5.77
N GLU A 70 15.37 -24.71 5.49
CA GLU A 70 14.93 -25.76 6.41
C GLU A 70 16.10 -26.33 7.22
N LEU A 71 15.90 -26.44 8.53
CA LEU A 71 16.88 -26.98 9.48
C LEU A 71 16.25 -28.10 10.30
N THR A 72 17.05 -29.12 10.63
CA THR A 72 16.60 -30.18 11.55
C THR A 72 16.89 -29.77 12.99
N MET A 73 15.92 -29.99 13.87
CA MET A 73 16.04 -29.75 15.31
C MET A 73 15.17 -30.75 16.08
N ASN A 74 15.62 -31.13 17.28
CA ASN A 74 14.89 -32.04 18.15
C ASN A 74 14.04 -31.26 19.15
N PHE A 75 12.82 -31.72 19.41
CA PHE A 75 11.89 -31.03 20.31
C PHE A 75 11.30 -32.02 21.31
N ASN A 76 11.27 -31.63 22.58
CA ASN A 76 10.65 -32.41 23.65
C ASN A 76 9.27 -31.86 24.06
N ALA A 77 8.92 -30.62 23.68
CA ALA A 77 7.62 -30.00 23.91
C ALA A 77 7.33 -28.88 22.89
N SER A 78 6.09 -28.79 22.40
CA SER A 78 5.66 -27.76 21.43
C SER A 78 4.65 -26.76 22.00
N ASN A 79 3.87 -27.16 23.01
CA ASN A 79 2.74 -26.40 23.54
C ASN A 79 3.06 -25.53 24.77
N LYS A 80 4.27 -25.64 25.32
CA LYS A 80 4.72 -24.88 26.51
C LYS A 80 5.99 -24.12 26.21
N LEU A 81 6.16 -23.01 26.91
CA LEU A 81 7.37 -22.22 26.86
C LEU A 81 8.53 -23.02 27.48
N ASN A 82 9.61 -23.16 26.72
CA ASN A 82 10.80 -23.92 27.05
C ASN A 82 12.06 -23.10 26.65
N LEU A 83 12.94 -22.88 27.63
CA LEU A 83 14.16 -22.09 27.46
C LEU A 83 15.19 -22.76 26.57
N GLU A 84 15.39 -24.07 26.71
CA GLU A 84 16.35 -24.84 25.91
C GLU A 84 15.97 -24.81 24.44
N ILE A 85 14.67 -25.02 24.12
CA ILE A 85 14.16 -24.94 22.74
C ILE A 85 14.36 -23.53 22.17
N PHE A 86 14.11 -22.49 22.96
CA PHE A 86 14.33 -21.11 22.51
C PHE A 86 15.82 -20.87 22.19
N GLN A 87 16.73 -21.26 23.08
CA GLN A 87 18.17 -21.05 22.93
C GLN A 87 18.78 -21.92 21.81
N GLU A 88 18.42 -23.20 21.72
CA GLU A 88 18.87 -24.08 20.63
C GLU A 88 18.38 -23.58 19.28
N GLY A 89 17.09 -23.18 19.20
CA GLY A 89 16.53 -22.55 18.02
C GLY A 89 17.30 -21.28 17.63
N LEU A 90 17.62 -20.43 18.61
CA LEU A 90 18.42 -19.23 18.38
C LEU A 90 19.80 -19.56 17.83
N PHE A 91 20.54 -20.53 18.39
CA PHE A 91 21.86 -20.93 17.88
C PHE A 91 21.79 -21.47 16.45
N LYS A 92 20.71 -22.17 16.10
CA LYS A 92 20.47 -22.65 14.74
C LYS A 92 20.22 -21.53 13.72
N VAL A 93 19.84 -20.33 14.16
CA VAL A 93 19.68 -19.17 13.25
C VAL A 93 21.00 -18.82 12.56
N GLU A 94 22.14 -18.95 13.23
CA GLU A 94 23.45 -18.73 12.60
C GLU A 94 23.68 -19.69 11.42
N GLU A 95 23.32 -20.96 11.58
CA GLU A 95 23.36 -21.96 10.51
C GLU A 95 22.45 -21.55 9.34
N ALA A 96 21.27 -21.00 9.62
CA ALA A 96 20.37 -20.52 8.58
C ALA A 96 20.96 -19.35 7.79
N ILE A 97 21.50 -18.34 8.49
CA ILE A 97 22.13 -17.15 7.89
C ILE A 97 23.26 -17.56 6.93
N LYS A 98 24.12 -18.49 7.34
CA LYS A 98 25.22 -19.02 6.52
C LYS A 98 24.75 -19.86 5.34
N LYS A 99 23.52 -20.38 5.35
CA LYS A 99 22.97 -21.17 4.24
C LYS A 99 22.39 -20.31 3.12
N VAL A 100 21.96 -19.09 3.41
CA VAL A 100 21.33 -18.17 2.45
C VAL A 100 22.14 -17.94 1.17
N PRO A 101 23.49 -17.75 1.21
CA PRO A 101 24.29 -17.53 0.00
C PRO A 101 24.25 -18.70 -0.99
N PHE A 102 23.97 -19.92 -0.53
CA PHE A 102 23.92 -21.12 -1.37
C PHE A 102 22.56 -21.33 -2.06
N ILE A 103 21.61 -20.41 -1.90
CA ILE A 103 20.36 -20.43 -2.65
C ILE A 103 20.66 -20.10 -4.13
N GLU A 104 20.34 -21.02 -5.03
CA GLU A 104 20.53 -20.82 -6.48
C GLU A 104 19.71 -19.65 -7.01
N ARG A 105 20.36 -18.74 -7.76
CA ARG A 105 19.71 -17.56 -8.34
C ARG A 105 20.30 -17.15 -9.68
N LYS A 106 19.49 -16.42 -10.45
CA LYS A 106 19.87 -15.85 -11.75
C LYS A 106 20.53 -14.47 -11.65
N GLN A 107 20.31 -13.75 -10.55
CA GLN A 107 20.79 -12.39 -10.34
C GLN A 107 21.91 -12.35 -9.29
N PRO A 108 22.82 -11.36 -9.35
CA PRO A 108 23.88 -11.16 -8.35
C PRO A 108 23.35 -11.12 -6.91
N LEU A 109 24.17 -11.57 -5.96
CA LEU A 109 23.84 -11.60 -4.55
C LEU A 109 24.27 -10.34 -3.82
N ASP A 110 23.29 -9.46 -3.60
CA ASP A 110 23.35 -8.41 -2.60
C ASP A 110 22.71 -8.94 -1.30
N TYR A 111 23.55 -9.60 -0.51
CA TYR A 111 23.25 -10.12 0.82
C TYR A 111 24.51 -9.95 1.67
N LYS A 112 24.40 -9.12 2.70
CA LYS A 112 25.52 -8.75 3.55
C LYS A 112 25.67 -9.73 4.71
N GLU A 113 26.10 -10.94 4.39
CA GLU A 113 26.21 -12.05 5.35
C GLU A 113 27.04 -11.68 6.59
N ASP A 114 28.25 -11.15 6.38
CA ASP A 114 29.16 -10.81 7.48
C ASP A 114 28.58 -9.73 8.41
N GLU A 115 27.93 -8.71 7.85
CA GLU A 115 27.24 -7.68 8.63
C GLU A 115 26.09 -8.28 9.46
N LEU A 116 25.27 -9.15 8.85
CA LEU A 116 24.17 -9.82 9.53
C LEU A 116 24.66 -10.77 10.64
N LEU A 117 25.72 -11.54 10.39
CA LEU A 117 26.33 -12.41 11.40
C LEU A 117 26.92 -11.60 12.56
N ASN A 118 27.56 -10.48 12.29
CA ASN A 118 28.11 -9.60 13.32
C ASN A 118 26.99 -8.98 14.18
N ASP A 119 25.89 -8.57 13.56
CA ASP A 119 24.72 -8.09 14.30
C ASP A 119 24.08 -9.21 15.12
N TYR A 120 23.90 -10.40 14.54
CA TYR A 120 23.39 -11.58 15.24
C TYR A 120 24.21 -11.92 16.48
N LYS A 121 25.55 -11.90 16.40
CA LYS A 121 26.42 -12.14 17.55
C LYS A 121 26.19 -11.13 18.68
N LYS A 122 25.92 -9.86 18.36
CA LYS A 122 25.57 -8.84 19.36
C LYS A 122 24.21 -9.11 20.01
N VAL A 123 23.27 -9.74 19.30
CA VAL A 123 21.96 -10.10 19.85
C VAL A 123 22.06 -11.13 20.97
N LEU A 124 23.08 -12.00 20.94
CA LEU A 124 23.26 -13.06 21.94
C LEU A 124 23.36 -12.53 23.39
N GLN A 125 23.74 -11.27 23.58
CA GLN A 125 23.80 -10.65 24.92
C GLN A 125 22.42 -10.38 25.54
N PHE A 126 21.35 -10.32 24.74
CA PHE A 126 19.98 -10.03 25.18
C PHE A 126 19.15 -11.29 25.41
N VAL A 127 19.73 -12.46 25.19
CA VAL A 127 19.04 -13.75 25.27
C VAL A 127 18.58 -14.01 26.71
N PRO A 128 17.31 -14.39 26.93
CA PRO A 128 16.85 -14.85 28.23
C PRO A 128 17.73 -15.99 28.76
N LYS A 129 18.22 -15.83 29.99
CA LYS A 129 19.09 -16.79 30.68
C LYS A 129 18.32 -17.73 31.61
N THR A 130 17.12 -17.32 32.01
CA THR A 130 16.25 -18.09 32.91
C THR A 130 14.84 -18.25 32.31
N ILE A 131 14.10 -19.25 32.78
CA ILE A 131 12.71 -19.46 32.34
C ILE A 131 11.79 -18.32 32.82
N GLU A 132 12.11 -17.69 33.94
CA GLU A 132 11.41 -16.51 34.46
C GLU A 132 11.60 -15.29 33.56
N GLU A 133 12.82 -15.04 33.08
CA GLU A 133 13.11 -14.00 32.09
C GLU A 133 12.35 -14.25 30.78
N LEU A 134 12.35 -15.49 30.29
CA LEU A 134 11.63 -15.85 29.07
C LEU A 134 10.11 -15.69 29.24
N LYS A 135 9.55 -16.04 30.40
CA LYS A 135 8.13 -15.79 30.73
C LYS A 135 7.81 -14.30 30.80
N LYS A 136 8.71 -13.48 31.36
CA LYS A 136 8.56 -12.03 31.38
C LYS A 136 8.56 -11.46 29.96
N TYR A 137 9.47 -11.94 29.13
CA TYR A 137 9.55 -11.57 27.71
C TYR A 137 8.27 -11.93 26.95
N ALA A 138 7.75 -13.15 27.16
CA ALA A 138 6.49 -13.61 26.55
C ALA A 138 5.29 -12.72 26.92
N LYS A 139 5.26 -12.12 28.12
CA LYS A 139 4.18 -11.19 28.52
C LYS A 139 4.20 -9.88 27.72
N ALA A 140 5.36 -9.46 27.23
CA ALA A 140 5.53 -8.24 26.43
C ALA A 140 5.46 -8.49 24.91
N GLU A 141 5.22 -9.74 24.48
CA GLU A 141 5.34 -10.15 23.08
C GLU A 141 4.50 -9.28 22.13
N GLN A 142 3.27 -8.92 22.51
CA GLN A 142 2.38 -8.14 21.64
C GLN A 142 2.89 -6.71 21.42
N GLU A 143 3.37 -6.06 22.48
CA GLU A 143 3.99 -4.73 22.39
C GLU A 143 5.26 -4.77 21.54
N ILE A 144 6.09 -5.79 21.74
CA ILE A 144 7.31 -5.96 20.95
C ILE A 144 6.97 -6.20 19.47
N LYS A 145 5.96 -7.03 19.15
CA LYS A 145 5.51 -7.25 17.77
C LYS A 145 5.05 -5.95 17.10
N PHE A 146 4.31 -5.11 17.82
CA PHE A 146 3.90 -3.80 17.34
C PHE A 146 5.11 -2.95 16.93
N TYR A 147 6.13 -2.83 17.79
CA TYR A 147 7.34 -2.07 17.47
C TYR A 147 8.24 -2.74 16.43
N ASN A 148 8.23 -4.07 16.33
CA ASN A 148 8.94 -4.79 15.27
C ASN A 148 8.38 -4.45 13.89
N GLN A 149 7.05 -4.32 13.79
CA GLN A 149 6.41 -3.90 12.56
C GLN A 149 6.79 -2.46 12.18
N VAL A 150 6.89 -1.55 13.14
CA VAL A 150 7.41 -0.18 12.92
C VAL A 150 8.83 -0.20 12.36
N LYS A 151 9.76 -0.91 13.04
CA LYS A 151 11.15 -1.07 12.61
C LYS A 151 11.25 -1.68 11.21
N ARG A 152 10.37 -2.62 10.88
CA ARG A 152 10.29 -3.21 9.54
C ARG A 152 9.96 -2.16 8.49
N THR A 153 8.91 -1.38 8.74
CA THR A 153 8.47 -0.31 7.85
C THR A 153 9.58 0.73 7.66
N ASP A 154 10.25 1.13 8.74
CA ASP A 154 11.39 2.07 8.66
C ASP A 154 12.56 1.52 7.86
N CYS A 155 12.88 0.23 8.03
CA CYS A 155 13.90 -0.44 7.23
C CYS A 155 13.55 -0.46 5.74
N LEU A 156 12.28 -0.66 5.39
CA LEU A 156 11.80 -0.63 4.01
C LEU A 156 11.89 0.79 3.44
N ILE A 157 11.40 1.80 4.16
CA ILE A 157 11.50 3.22 3.80
C ILE A 157 12.96 3.60 3.54
N HIS A 158 13.86 3.24 4.45
CA HIS A 158 15.29 3.49 4.29
C HIS A 158 15.86 2.77 3.05
N GLY A 159 15.48 1.51 2.83
CA GLY A 159 15.88 0.74 1.66
C GLY A 159 15.48 1.42 0.35
N TYR A 160 14.28 2.01 0.30
CA TYR A 160 13.82 2.79 -0.86
C TYR A 160 14.55 4.13 -1.00
N SER A 161 14.85 4.80 0.11
CA SER A 161 15.50 6.11 0.05
C SER A 161 16.95 6.04 -0.45
N ILE A 162 17.66 4.95 -0.16
CA ILE A 162 19.05 4.76 -0.63
C ILE A 162 19.14 4.04 -1.99
N ASN A 163 18.04 3.44 -2.48
CA ASN A 163 17.99 2.72 -3.75
C ASN A 163 16.87 3.28 -4.66
N PRO A 164 17.09 4.42 -5.31
CA PRO A 164 16.12 5.00 -6.25
C PRO A 164 15.77 4.02 -7.37
N ARG A 165 14.49 3.96 -7.73
CA ARG A 165 13.96 3.10 -8.79
C ARG A 165 13.42 3.95 -9.93
N PRO A 166 13.54 3.51 -11.19
CA PRO A 166 13.02 4.26 -12.32
C PRO A 166 11.50 4.40 -12.24
N LEU A 167 10.97 5.58 -12.52
CA LEU A 167 9.53 5.85 -12.56
C LEU A 167 8.95 5.37 -13.91
N THR A 168 8.19 4.28 -13.90
CA THR A 168 7.75 3.59 -15.14
C THR A 168 6.25 3.44 -15.31
N ARG A 169 5.45 3.63 -14.26
CA ARG A 169 3.99 3.42 -14.29
C ARG A 169 3.25 4.72 -14.03
N ASN A 170 2.17 4.96 -14.76
CA ASN A 170 1.25 6.05 -14.41
C ASN A 170 0.51 5.70 -13.12
N ILE A 171 0.35 6.68 -12.23
CA ILE A 171 -0.54 6.54 -11.09
C ILE A 171 -1.97 6.25 -11.57
N ILE A 172 -2.63 5.27 -10.95
CA ILE A 172 -4.07 5.01 -11.07
C ILE A 172 -4.81 5.80 -10.00
N GLY A 173 -4.29 5.87 -8.79
CA GLY A 173 -4.85 6.73 -7.76
C GLY A 173 -4.23 6.56 -6.39
N ILE A 174 -4.86 7.20 -5.42
CA ILE A 174 -4.56 7.03 -4.01
C ILE A 174 -5.76 6.47 -3.27
N ARG A 175 -5.53 5.83 -2.13
CA ARG A 175 -6.57 5.42 -1.19
C ARG A 175 -6.18 5.86 0.21
N ILE A 176 -7.17 6.30 0.98
CA ILE A 176 -6.98 6.68 2.37
C ILE A 176 -7.48 5.54 3.24
N TYR A 177 -6.58 5.00 4.06
CA TYR A 177 -6.87 3.99 5.07
C TYR A 177 -6.60 4.57 6.45
N ASN A 178 -7.20 3.98 7.48
CA ASN A 178 -6.96 4.39 8.85
C ASN A 178 -7.13 3.24 9.83
N GLN A 179 -6.59 3.44 11.04
CA GLN A 179 -6.68 2.51 12.16
C GLN A 179 -7.84 2.83 13.12
N PHE A 180 -8.76 3.72 12.73
CA PHE A 180 -9.89 4.14 13.57
C PHE A 180 -11.13 3.28 13.29
N ASP A 181 -12.18 3.52 14.09
CA ASP A 181 -13.49 2.91 13.84
C ASP A 181 -14.02 3.23 12.42
N LYS A 182 -14.75 2.27 11.86
CA LYS A 182 -15.27 2.38 10.49
C LYS A 182 -16.14 3.64 10.35
N GLY A 183 -15.80 4.48 9.38
CA GLY A 183 -16.53 5.71 9.07
C GLY A 183 -16.04 6.93 9.84
N THR A 184 -15.05 6.81 10.72
CA THR A 184 -14.50 7.96 11.46
C THR A 184 -14.00 9.09 10.54
N LEU A 185 -13.37 8.74 9.41
CA LEU A 185 -12.87 9.73 8.45
C LEU A 185 -13.87 10.08 7.34
N ALA A 186 -15.05 9.45 7.32
CA ALA A 186 -16.09 9.77 6.36
C ALA A 186 -16.66 11.17 6.63
N PRO A 187 -17.06 11.92 5.59
CA PRO A 187 -16.96 11.58 4.16
C PRO A 187 -15.60 11.89 3.50
N PHE A 188 -14.70 12.51 4.25
CA PHE A 188 -13.53 13.20 3.69
C PHE A 188 -12.48 12.24 3.13
N ASP A 189 -12.38 11.03 3.67
CA ASP A 189 -11.51 9.97 3.15
C ASP A 189 -11.84 9.60 1.71
N TYR A 190 -13.12 9.44 1.39
CA TYR A 190 -13.58 9.21 0.03
C TYR A 190 -13.36 10.43 -0.86
N ILE A 191 -13.77 11.62 -0.39
CA ILE A 191 -13.66 12.86 -1.16
C ILE A 191 -12.21 13.14 -1.58
N TYR A 192 -11.27 13.11 -0.63
CA TYR A 192 -9.86 13.36 -0.94
C TYR A 192 -9.23 12.21 -1.73
N SER A 193 -9.63 10.96 -1.51
CA SER A 193 -9.16 9.85 -2.36
C SER A 193 -9.50 10.11 -3.83
N GLU A 194 -10.72 10.54 -4.15
CA GLU A 194 -11.15 10.83 -5.51
C GLU A 194 -10.48 12.07 -6.11
N ILE A 195 -10.43 13.18 -5.36
CA ILE A 195 -9.83 14.44 -5.82
C ILE A 195 -8.34 14.25 -6.14
N PHE A 196 -7.56 13.71 -5.20
CA PHE A 196 -6.13 13.49 -5.42
C PHE A 196 -5.90 12.49 -6.54
N SER A 197 -6.66 11.38 -6.59
CA SER A 197 -6.52 10.40 -7.67
C SER A 197 -6.76 11.02 -9.05
N ASN A 198 -7.78 11.88 -9.19
CA ASN A 198 -8.06 12.56 -10.44
C ASN A 198 -6.91 13.50 -10.85
N LEU A 199 -6.50 14.38 -9.94
CA LEU A 199 -5.53 15.42 -10.24
C LEU A 199 -4.12 14.86 -10.46
N LEU A 200 -3.69 13.85 -9.68
CA LEU A 200 -2.39 13.19 -9.88
C LEU A 200 -2.33 12.46 -11.22
N ARG A 201 -3.43 11.83 -11.66
CA ARG A 201 -3.53 11.26 -13.02
C ARG A 201 -3.41 12.32 -14.11
N LYS A 202 -4.09 13.46 -13.93
CA LYS A 202 -4.03 14.58 -14.89
C LYS A 202 -2.64 15.21 -14.98
N ALA A 203 -1.95 15.29 -13.86
CA ALA A 203 -0.54 15.71 -13.78
C ALA A 203 0.43 14.68 -14.35
N LYS A 204 -0.04 13.46 -14.69
CA LYS A 204 0.77 12.34 -15.21
C LYS A 204 1.94 12.03 -14.27
N VAL A 205 1.64 11.89 -12.99
CA VAL A 205 2.64 11.44 -12.01
C VAL A 205 3.01 9.99 -12.31
N LEU A 206 4.32 9.74 -12.41
CA LEU A 206 4.89 8.41 -12.61
C LEU A 206 5.37 7.81 -11.28
N LEU A 207 5.21 6.50 -11.17
CA LEU A 207 5.54 5.68 -10.01
C LEU A 207 6.52 4.57 -10.43
N PRO A 208 7.35 4.04 -9.52
CA PRO A 208 8.37 3.06 -9.86
C PRO A 208 7.84 1.80 -10.56
N ASN A 209 7.14 0.93 -9.82
CA ASN A 209 6.68 -0.38 -10.27
C ASN A 209 5.26 -0.73 -9.80
N TYR A 210 4.64 0.17 -9.04
CA TYR A 210 3.26 0.12 -8.56
C TYR A 210 2.44 1.24 -9.20
N ASP A 211 1.11 1.18 -9.12
CA ASP A 211 0.23 2.21 -9.67
C ASP A 211 -0.76 2.81 -8.66
N GLU A 212 -0.80 2.32 -7.41
CA GLU A 212 -1.59 2.95 -6.34
C GLU A 212 -0.74 3.33 -5.10
N ILE A 213 -1.08 4.46 -4.47
CA ILE A 213 -0.50 4.91 -3.19
C ILE A 213 -1.56 4.83 -2.08
N TYR A 214 -1.27 4.11 -1.01
CA TYR A 214 -2.16 3.96 0.14
C TYR A 214 -1.65 4.81 1.30
N VAL A 215 -2.41 5.85 1.67
CA VAL A 215 -2.09 6.70 2.81
C VAL A 215 -2.74 6.10 4.04
N ASN A 216 -1.98 5.48 4.94
CA ASN A 216 -2.50 4.96 6.20
C ASN A 216 -2.35 5.99 7.32
N ILE A 217 -3.46 6.30 7.97
CA ILE A 217 -3.57 7.38 8.96
C ILE A 217 -3.87 6.80 10.35
N ALA A 218 -3.19 7.29 11.37
CA ALA A 218 -3.46 6.96 12.78
C ALA A 218 -3.13 8.14 13.71
N GLU A 219 -3.29 7.99 15.03
CA GLU A 219 -2.93 9.05 15.99
C GLU A 219 -1.41 9.20 16.10
N THR A 220 -0.66 8.10 16.00
CA THR A 220 0.80 8.11 15.98
C THR A 220 1.38 7.50 14.70
N LEU A 221 2.63 7.85 14.37
CA LEU A 221 3.32 7.27 13.22
C LEU A 221 3.53 5.77 13.40
N GLU A 222 3.78 5.31 14.62
CA GLU A 222 3.95 3.90 14.95
C GLU A 222 2.68 3.10 14.62
N GLN A 223 1.51 3.64 14.96
CA GLN A 223 0.22 3.03 14.62
C GLN A 223 -0.03 3.04 13.10
N ALA A 224 0.29 4.14 12.42
CA ALA A 224 0.15 4.21 10.97
C ALA A 224 1.04 3.18 10.24
N LYS A 225 2.24 2.91 10.77
CA LYS A 225 3.21 1.97 10.19
C LYS A 225 2.88 0.49 10.40
N GLN A 226 1.74 0.15 10.99
CA GLN A 226 1.32 -1.24 11.18
C GLN A 226 0.95 -1.95 9.87
N GLU A 227 0.58 -1.19 8.84
CA GLU A 227 0.27 -1.73 7.49
C GLU A 227 1.46 -1.61 6.53
N ILE A 228 1.65 -2.63 5.71
CA ILE A 228 2.64 -2.67 4.63
C ILE A 228 2.06 -3.33 3.39
N ALA A 229 2.59 -2.99 2.21
CA ALA A 229 2.15 -3.61 0.97
C ALA A 229 2.64 -5.07 0.92
N LEU A 230 1.71 -6.00 0.82
CA LEU A 230 2.02 -7.42 0.56
C LEU A 230 2.13 -7.70 -0.95
N ASP A 231 1.45 -6.89 -1.76
CA ASP A 231 1.46 -6.99 -3.21
C ASP A 231 2.34 -5.92 -3.85
N ALA A 232 2.83 -6.21 -5.06
CA ALA A 232 3.72 -5.31 -5.80
C ALA A 232 3.00 -4.17 -6.55
N TRP A 233 1.66 -4.13 -6.57
CA TRP A 233 0.89 -3.18 -7.38
C TRP A 233 0.49 -1.90 -6.63
N HIS A 234 0.63 -1.85 -5.30
CA HIS A 234 0.43 -0.64 -4.49
C HIS A 234 1.58 -0.44 -3.50
N LYS A 235 1.64 0.75 -2.90
CA LYS A 235 2.60 1.06 -1.83
C LYS A 235 1.98 1.92 -0.75
N TYR A 236 2.32 1.64 0.49
CA TYR A 236 1.88 2.46 1.62
C TYR A 236 2.78 3.66 1.85
N THR A 237 2.15 4.73 2.33
CA THR A 237 2.75 5.87 3.01
C THR A 237 1.97 6.15 4.30
N TYR A 238 2.52 6.98 5.16
CA TYR A 238 2.09 7.09 6.55
C TYR A 238 1.95 8.54 6.97
N SER A 239 0.89 8.83 7.70
CA SER A 239 0.67 10.16 8.28
C SER A 239 -0.11 10.06 9.57
N THR A 240 -0.16 11.16 10.32
CA THR A 240 -0.86 11.24 11.60
C THR A 240 -2.05 12.17 11.54
N LEU A 241 -3.01 11.95 12.42
CA LEU A 241 -4.18 12.79 12.62
C LEU A 241 -4.54 12.79 14.11
N ASP A 242 -4.57 13.96 14.73
CA ASP A 242 -5.08 14.13 16.09
C ASP A 242 -6.57 13.84 16.11
N LEU A 243 -6.93 12.63 16.56
CA LEU A 243 -8.29 12.13 16.50
C LEU A 243 -9.22 12.90 17.44
N SER A 244 -8.75 13.26 18.63
CA SER A 244 -9.56 14.02 19.59
C SER A 244 -9.95 15.37 19.01
N THR A 245 -8.98 16.12 18.49
CA THR A 245 -9.23 17.42 17.85
C THR A 245 -10.08 17.28 16.59
N TYR A 246 -9.87 16.22 15.81
CA TYR A 246 -10.68 15.95 14.63
C TYR A 246 -12.14 15.70 14.98
N LEU A 247 -12.42 14.85 15.97
CA LEU A 247 -13.78 14.52 16.37
C LEU A 247 -14.54 15.71 16.95
N SER A 248 -13.85 16.62 17.66
CA SER A 248 -14.43 17.86 18.18
C SER A 248 -14.55 19.00 17.16
N SER A 249 -13.96 18.86 15.98
CA SER A 249 -13.99 19.89 14.94
C SER A 249 -15.28 19.84 14.12
N ASP A 250 -15.64 20.98 13.52
CA ASP A 250 -16.68 21.06 12.50
C ASP A 250 -16.22 20.43 11.17
N ASP A 251 -17.13 20.33 10.20
CA ASP A 251 -16.84 19.75 8.88
C ASP A 251 -15.68 20.45 8.16
N THR A 252 -15.57 21.76 8.31
CA THR A 252 -14.47 22.53 7.68
C THR A 252 -13.13 22.19 8.32
N GLY A 253 -13.09 22.09 9.65
CA GLY A 253 -11.92 21.68 10.42
C GLY A 253 -11.51 20.25 10.09
N LYS A 254 -12.44 19.30 10.13
CA LYS A 254 -12.23 17.89 9.74
C LYS A 254 -11.65 17.77 8.34
N SER A 255 -12.27 18.44 7.37
CA SER A 255 -11.79 18.50 5.99
C SER A 255 -10.33 18.96 5.88
N LYS A 256 -9.99 20.08 6.55
CA LYS A 256 -8.64 20.65 6.54
C LYS A 256 -7.62 19.75 7.23
N MET A 257 -7.99 19.10 8.33
CA MET A 257 -7.12 18.18 9.05
C MET A 257 -6.81 16.95 8.21
N LEU A 258 -7.83 16.34 7.59
CA LEU A 258 -7.59 15.18 6.74
C LEU A 258 -6.78 15.55 5.49
N PHE A 259 -7.09 16.68 4.84
CA PHE A 259 -6.29 17.20 3.73
C PHE A 259 -4.80 17.31 4.08
N ARG A 260 -4.47 17.91 5.24
CA ARG A 260 -3.09 18.04 5.70
C ARG A 260 -2.43 16.68 5.89
N SER A 261 -3.11 15.75 6.57
CA SER A 261 -2.58 14.40 6.79
C SER A 261 -2.28 13.69 5.46
N VAL A 262 -3.17 13.79 4.47
CA VAL A 262 -2.93 13.24 3.12
C VAL A 262 -1.74 13.90 2.44
N CYS A 263 -1.62 15.23 2.51
CA CYS A 263 -0.45 15.95 1.98
C CYS A 263 0.85 15.47 2.61
N ASP A 264 0.87 15.30 3.93
CA ASP A 264 2.06 14.87 4.66
C ASP A 264 2.46 13.44 4.27
N GLY A 265 1.48 12.54 4.11
CA GLY A 265 1.72 11.20 3.58
C GLY A 265 2.27 11.22 2.15
N LEU A 266 1.72 12.05 1.26
CA LEU A 266 2.21 12.18 -0.12
C LEU A 266 3.63 12.77 -0.20
N ARG A 267 3.94 13.75 0.65
CA ARG A 267 5.30 14.31 0.77
C ARG A 267 6.30 13.29 1.26
N LEU A 268 5.92 12.51 2.28
CA LEU A 268 6.76 11.45 2.82
C LEU A 268 7.18 10.44 1.74
N ILE A 269 6.22 9.92 0.95
CA ILE A 269 6.53 8.96 -0.12
C ILE A 269 7.25 9.59 -1.29
N ALA A 270 6.99 10.86 -1.60
CA ALA A 270 7.77 11.58 -2.59
C ALA A 270 9.25 11.66 -2.19
N ASP A 271 9.52 11.89 -0.91
CA ASP A 271 10.88 11.98 -0.38
C ASP A 271 11.58 10.61 -0.34
N PHE A 272 10.96 9.56 0.23
CA PHE A 272 11.65 8.29 0.39
C PHE A 272 11.65 7.39 -0.85
N ASP A 273 10.72 7.55 -1.78
CA ASP A 273 10.63 6.72 -3.00
C ASP A 273 10.97 7.50 -4.27
N HIS A 274 11.49 8.73 -4.11
CA HIS A 274 11.99 9.59 -5.19
C HIS A 274 10.94 9.88 -6.27
N LEU A 275 9.72 10.21 -5.83
CA LEU A 275 8.64 10.56 -6.77
C LEU A 275 8.79 11.99 -7.29
N GLU A 276 7.97 12.34 -8.28
CA GLU A 276 7.93 13.67 -8.90
C GLU A 276 7.30 14.72 -7.94
N LYS A 277 8.07 15.13 -6.93
CA LYS A 277 7.64 15.98 -5.82
C LYS A 277 7.01 17.29 -6.30
N GLU A 278 7.54 17.91 -7.34
CA GLU A 278 7.03 19.17 -7.89
C GLU A 278 5.59 19.00 -8.39
N LYS A 279 5.31 17.93 -9.15
CA LYS A 279 3.95 17.64 -9.64
C LYS A 279 2.97 17.35 -8.49
N ILE A 280 3.45 16.67 -7.45
CA ILE A 280 2.63 16.38 -6.25
C ILE A 280 2.29 17.68 -5.51
N GLU A 281 3.26 18.58 -5.33
CA GLU A 281 3.02 19.87 -4.68
C GLU A 281 2.10 20.79 -5.51
N GLU A 282 2.21 20.77 -6.85
CA GLU A 282 1.27 21.47 -7.73
C GLU A 282 -0.17 21.00 -7.49
N VAL A 283 -0.39 19.68 -7.42
CA VAL A 283 -1.71 19.11 -7.11
C VAL A 283 -2.17 19.52 -5.71
N ILE A 284 -1.30 19.46 -4.70
CA ILE A 284 -1.62 19.91 -3.34
C ILE A 284 -2.04 21.38 -3.35
N HIS A 285 -1.34 22.24 -4.10
CA HIS A 285 -1.66 23.66 -4.21
C HIS A 285 -3.03 23.90 -4.88
N ILE A 286 -3.32 23.17 -5.95
CA ILE A 286 -4.62 23.21 -6.63
C ILE A 286 -5.75 22.88 -5.65
N ILE A 287 -5.63 21.79 -4.88
CA ILE A 287 -6.67 21.38 -3.92
C ILE A 287 -6.79 22.40 -2.78
N LYS A 288 -5.66 22.89 -2.27
CA LYS A 288 -5.63 23.89 -1.20
C LYS A 288 -6.39 25.16 -1.58
N ASN A 289 -6.26 25.62 -2.82
CA ASN A 289 -6.87 26.87 -3.28
C ASN A 289 -8.35 26.70 -3.66
N ASN A 290 -8.75 25.53 -4.15
CA ASN A 290 -10.12 25.30 -4.63
C ASN A 290 -11.03 24.61 -3.60
N GLY A 291 -10.46 23.96 -2.59
CA GLY A 291 -11.19 23.22 -1.57
C GLY A 291 -11.81 21.91 -2.08
N ARG A 292 -12.58 21.26 -1.20
CA ARG A 292 -13.18 19.94 -1.45
C ARG A 292 -14.33 19.95 -2.45
N ASP A 293 -15.02 21.07 -2.62
CA ASP A 293 -16.21 21.21 -3.46
C ASP A 293 -15.87 21.57 -4.92
N MET A 294 -14.60 21.35 -5.30
CA MET A 294 -14.09 21.68 -6.62
C MET A 294 -14.68 20.79 -7.70
N GLU A 295 -14.77 21.35 -8.90
CA GLU A 295 -15.16 20.60 -10.08
C GLU A 295 -13.93 19.93 -10.70
N LEU A 296 -14.09 18.67 -11.08
CA LEU A 296 -13.05 17.85 -11.67
C LEU A 296 -13.38 17.51 -13.12
N THR A 297 -12.38 17.53 -13.98
CA THR A 297 -12.51 17.01 -15.35
C THR A 297 -12.25 15.50 -15.33
N TYR A 298 -13.29 14.71 -15.60
CA TYR A 298 -13.18 13.27 -15.78
C TYR A 298 -12.39 12.92 -17.05
N MET A 299 -12.85 13.42 -18.20
CA MET A 299 -12.24 13.18 -19.51
C MET A 299 -12.38 14.44 -20.37
N SER A 300 -11.42 14.69 -21.25
CA SER A 300 -11.49 15.81 -22.19
C SER A 300 -11.01 15.40 -23.58
N LYS A 301 -11.47 16.15 -24.58
CA LYS A 301 -11.05 16.01 -25.97
C LYS A 301 -11.11 17.37 -26.67
N GLN A 302 -10.19 17.59 -27.60
CA GLN A 302 -10.11 18.82 -28.37
C GLN A 302 -10.05 18.52 -29.87
N ASN A 303 -10.65 19.38 -30.68
CA ASN A 303 -10.35 19.49 -32.12
C ASN A 303 -10.03 20.96 -32.47
N LYS A 304 -9.99 21.29 -33.77
CA LYS A 304 -9.68 22.66 -34.24
C LYS A 304 -10.71 23.74 -33.85
N ASN A 305 -11.94 23.35 -33.51
CA ASN A 305 -13.04 24.28 -33.24
C ASN A 305 -13.51 24.23 -31.78
N TYR A 306 -13.44 23.07 -31.13
CA TYR A 306 -14.06 22.84 -29.83
C TYR A 306 -13.12 22.13 -28.86
N PHE A 307 -13.20 22.55 -27.60
CA PHE A 307 -12.70 21.82 -26.44
C PHE A 307 -13.89 21.29 -25.63
N VAL A 308 -13.86 19.99 -25.32
CA VAL A 308 -14.98 19.28 -24.72
C VAL A 308 -14.48 18.57 -23.46
N GLU A 309 -15.22 18.74 -22.37
CA GLU A 309 -14.90 18.16 -21.07
C GLU A 309 -16.12 17.47 -20.46
N ILE A 310 -15.92 16.29 -19.89
CA ILE A 310 -16.85 15.67 -18.95
C ILE A 310 -16.41 16.09 -17.56
N ILE A 311 -17.26 16.81 -16.85
CA ILE A 311 -16.98 17.44 -15.56
C ILE A 311 -17.93 16.90 -14.48
N TYR A 312 -17.48 16.87 -13.23
CA TYR A 312 -18.28 16.45 -12.09
C TYR A 312 -17.74 17.02 -10.78
N LYS A 313 -18.56 16.95 -9.72
CA LYS A 313 -18.10 17.15 -8.34
C LYS A 313 -18.16 15.83 -7.60
N VAL A 314 -17.18 15.59 -6.73
CA VAL A 314 -17.18 14.37 -5.91
C VAL A 314 -18.33 14.46 -4.90
N PRO A 315 -19.20 13.45 -4.81
CA PRO A 315 -20.28 13.46 -3.82
C PRO A 315 -19.74 13.20 -2.41
N ASN A 316 -20.53 13.50 -1.39
CA ASN A 316 -20.11 13.26 0.00
C ASN A 316 -20.01 11.76 0.34
N SER A 317 -20.79 10.89 -0.32
CA SER A 317 -20.69 9.45 -0.11
C SER A 317 -20.32 8.72 -1.40
N HIS A 318 -19.55 7.64 -1.27
CA HIS A 318 -19.32 6.68 -2.35
C HIS A 318 -20.62 5.95 -2.77
N LEU A 319 -21.64 5.98 -1.91
CA LEU A 319 -22.98 5.45 -2.18
C LEU A 319 -23.87 6.43 -2.95
N ASP A 320 -23.45 7.69 -3.11
CA ASP A 320 -24.22 8.68 -3.86
C ASP A 320 -23.76 8.71 -5.31
N LYS A 321 -24.67 9.13 -6.19
CA LYS A 321 -24.37 9.38 -7.60
C LYS A 321 -23.85 10.81 -7.75
N ALA A 322 -22.78 10.99 -8.52
CA ALA A 322 -22.30 12.29 -8.93
C ALA A 322 -23.08 12.77 -10.16
N GLU A 323 -23.38 14.07 -10.22
CA GLU A 323 -23.88 14.68 -11.46
C GLU A 323 -22.70 14.88 -12.42
N TYR A 324 -22.79 14.27 -13.59
CA TYR A 324 -21.85 14.49 -14.69
C TYR A 324 -22.43 15.47 -15.70
N LYS A 325 -21.63 16.43 -16.13
CA LYS A 325 -22.00 17.44 -17.13
C LYS A 325 -21.01 17.45 -18.28
N LEU A 326 -21.48 17.84 -19.45
CA LEU A 326 -20.67 18.11 -20.62
C LEU A 326 -20.43 19.62 -20.69
N ARG A 327 -19.17 20.05 -20.63
CA ARG A 327 -18.76 21.42 -20.95
C ARG A 327 -18.20 21.45 -22.36
N VAL A 328 -18.64 22.43 -23.15
CA VAL A 328 -18.17 22.65 -24.53
C VAL A 328 -17.73 24.08 -24.66
N THR A 329 -16.48 24.29 -25.07
CA THR A 329 -15.90 25.61 -25.33
C THR A 329 -15.60 25.73 -26.82
N ASP A 330 -16.16 26.76 -27.46
CA ASP A 330 -15.80 27.16 -28.82
C ASP A 330 -14.45 27.89 -28.77
N LEU A 331 -13.44 27.34 -29.43
CA LEU A 331 -12.06 27.83 -29.38
C LEU A 331 -11.85 29.13 -30.16
N LYS A 332 -12.76 29.49 -31.06
CA LYS A 332 -12.68 30.75 -31.83
C LYS A 332 -13.27 31.91 -31.05
N THR A 333 -14.39 31.68 -30.38
CA THR A 333 -15.13 32.73 -29.66
C THR A 333 -14.84 32.76 -28.17
N GLY A 334 -14.28 31.69 -27.61
CA GLY A 334 -14.09 31.51 -26.17
C GLY A 334 -15.38 31.22 -25.39
N LYS A 335 -16.55 31.22 -26.06
CA LYS A 335 -17.83 30.94 -25.41
C LYS A 335 -17.88 29.49 -24.95
N SER A 336 -18.47 29.26 -23.77
CA SER A 336 -18.68 27.93 -23.21
C SER A 336 -20.12 27.70 -22.83
N GLY A 337 -20.62 26.50 -23.07
CA GLY A 337 -21.93 26.03 -22.63
C GLY A 337 -21.83 24.71 -21.87
N ILE A 338 -22.87 24.39 -21.09
CA ILE A 338 -22.92 23.20 -20.23
C ILE A 338 -24.24 22.46 -20.45
N ALA A 339 -24.16 21.14 -20.61
CA ALA A 339 -25.32 20.26 -20.66
C ALA A 339 -25.22 19.15 -19.62
N HIS A 340 -26.35 18.74 -19.04
CA HIS A 340 -26.43 17.59 -18.14
C HIS A 340 -26.19 16.29 -18.93
N ILE A 341 -25.40 15.37 -18.38
CA ILE A 341 -25.23 14.02 -18.92
C ILE A 341 -26.12 13.05 -18.17
N ASP A 342 -25.79 12.78 -16.89
CA ASP A 342 -26.52 11.84 -16.05
C ASP A 342 -26.03 11.92 -14.58
N TYR A 343 -26.70 11.19 -13.70
CA TYR A 343 -26.24 10.88 -12.35
C TYR A 343 -25.64 9.47 -12.30
N ILE A 344 -24.35 9.35 -12.02
CA ILE A 344 -23.61 8.06 -12.05
C ILE A 344 -22.72 7.95 -10.81
N HIS A 345 -22.60 6.75 -10.24
CA HIS A 345 -21.57 6.50 -9.23
C HIS A 345 -20.19 6.67 -9.87
N THR A 346 -19.30 7.41 -9.19
CA THR A 346 -17.93 7.67 -9.66
C THR A 346 -17.17 6.39 -10.01
N TYR A 347 -17.38 5.32 -9.22
CA TYR A 347 -16.80 4.00 -9.44
C TYR A 347 -17.21 3.36 -10.79
N TRP A 348 -18.45 3.61 -11.24
CA TRP A 348 -18.99 3.05 -12.49
C TRP A 348 -18.85 3.98 -13.70
N ALA A 349 -18.45 5.24 -13.49
CA ALA A 349 -18.23 6.21 -14.57
C ALA A 349 -17.31 5.68 -15.72
N PRO A 350 -16.25 4.89 -15.48
CA PRO A 350 -15.44 4.29 -16.55
C PRO A 350 -16.19 3.37 -17.51
N TYR A 351 -17.35 2.85 -17.12
CA TYR A 351 -18.18 2.04 -18.00
C TYR A 351 -19.07 2.90 -18.91
N SER A 352 -19.50 4.06 -18.43
CA SER A 352 -20.34 4.99 -19.19
C SER A 352 -19.54 5.96 -20.06
N PHE A 353 -18.29 6.25 -19.70
CA PHE A 353 -17.46 7.26 -20.36
C PHE A 353 -16.18 6.65 -20.93
N GLY A 354 -16.32 5.85 -21.99
CA GLY A 354 -15.21 5.18 -22.68
C GLY A 354 -14.46 6.09 -23.66
N LYS A 355 -15.18 6.92 -24.44
CA LYS A 355 -14.56 7.85 -25.39
C LYS A 355 -15.47 9.02 -25.76
N ILE A 356 -14.86 10.19 -26.00
CA ILE A 356 -15.51 11.38 -26.58
C ILE A 356 -15.24 11.41 -28.09
N ILE A 357 -16.26 11.73 -28.89
CA ILE A 357 -16.17 11.94 -30.34
C ILE A 357 -16.79 13.30 -30.66
N ILE A 358 -16.01 14.17 -31.30
CA ILE A 358 -16.47 15.50 -31.73
C ILE A 358 -16.70 15.43 -33.24
N LYS A 359 -17.95 15.59 -33.67
CA LYS A 359 -18.33 15.73 -35.08
C LYS A 359 -18.59 17.21 -35.40
N LYS A 360 -19.07 17.49 -36.61
CA LYS A 360 -19.32 18.87 -37.07
C LYS A 360 -20.35 19.58 -36.20
N ASP A 361 -21.50 18.93 -35.95
CA ASP A 361 -22.67 19.54 -35.30
C ASP A 361 -23.06 18.83 -33.99
N GLU A 362 -22.37 17.75 -33.63
CA GLU A 362 -22.70 16.93 -32.46
C GLU A 362 -21.46 16.44 -31.70
N ILE A 363 -21.65 16.18 -30.41
CA ILE A 363 -20.69 15.53 -29.51
C ILE A 363 -21.30 14.22 -29.04
N ILE A 364 -20.53 13.14 -29.17
CA ILE A 364 -20.95 11.79 -28.77
C ILE A 364 -20.02 11.30 -27.66
N ILE A 365 -20.61 10.86 -26.55
CA ILE A 365 -19.91 10.18 -25.47
C ILE A 365 -20.32 8.71 -25.52
N LYS A 366 -19.40 7.82 -25.88
CA LYS A 366 -19.67 6.38 -25.93
C LYS A 366 -19.20 5.70 -24.66
N GLY A 367 -20.01 4.76 -24.16
CA GLY A 367 -19.63 3.81 -23.14
C GLY A 367 -18.47 2.92 -23.57
N ARG A 368 -17.84 2.26 -22.60
CA ARG A 368 -16.79 1.27 -22.87
C ARG A 368 -17.41 0.04 -23.54
N GLU A 369 -16.75 -0.44 -24.59
CA GLU A 369 -17.12 -1.63 -25.37
C GLU A 369 -16.59 -2.88 -24.65
N SER A 370 -17.23 -3.28 -23.56
CA SER A 370 -16.98 -4.56 -22.88
C SER A 370 -18.27 -5.10 -22.27
N LEU A 371 -18.41 -6.43 -22.22
CA LEU A 371 -19.59 -7.08 -21.65
C LEU A 371 -19.88 -6.60 -20.22
N ARG A 372 -18.84 -6.43 -19.39
CA ARG A 372 -18.98 -5.92 -18.02
C ARG A 372 -19.53 -4.49 -18.00
N ALA A 373 -19.05 -3.62 -18.88
CA ALA A 373 -19.52 -2.24 -18.96
C ALA A 373 -20.97 -2.17 -19.46
N GLU A 374 -21.34 -3.00 -20.44
CA GLU A 374 -22.72 -3.12 -20.92
C GLU A 374 -23.69 -3.60 -19.83
N ILE A 375 -23.30 -4.65 -19.08
CA ILE A 375 -24.11 -5.17 -17.96
C ILE A 375 -24.32 -4.08 -16.91
N SER A 376 -23.27 -3.36 -16.53
CA SER A 376 -23.35 -2.29 -15.53
C SER A 376 -24.28 -1.16 -15.99
N ARG A 377 -24.13 -0.68 -17.24
CA ARG A 377 -25.01 0.38 -17.77
C ARG A 377 -26.47 -0.08 -17.82
N LYS A 378 -26.73 -1.31 -18.24
CA LYS A 378 -28.09 -1.89 -18.25
C LYS A 378 -28.70 -1.97 -16.85
N ALA A 379 -27.91 -2.38 -15.85
CA ALA A 379 -28.37 -2.43 -14.46
C ALA A 379 -28.80 -1.05 -13.93
N ASP A 380 -28.05 -0.01 -14.31
CA ASP A 380 -28.33 1.38 -13.91
C ASP A 380 -29.29 2.12 -14.88
N LYS A 381 -29.83 1.43 -15.90
CA LYS A 381 -30.69 1.98 -16.97
C LYS A 381 -30.04 3.15 -17.74
N LEU A 382 -28.72 3.11 -17.90
CA LEU A 382 -27.95 4.11 -18.64
C LEU A 382 -27.85 3.73 -20.13
N PRO A 383 -27.82 4.70 -21.05
CA PRO A 383 -27.67 4.44 -22.48
C PRO A 383 -26.24 4.01 -22.83
N ASP A 384 -26.08 3.35 -23.99
CA ASP A 384 -24.76 2.98 -24.50
C ASP A 384 -23.94 4.18 -25.01
N MET A 385 -24.63 5.25 -25.39
CA MET A 385 -24.00 6.51 -25.74
C MET A 385 -24.93 7.70 -25.46
N TYR A 386 -24.33 8.84 -25.17
CA TYR A 386 -24.99 10.14 -25.08
C TYR A 386 -24.65 10.96 -26.33
N ILE A 387 -25.65 11.66 -26.89
CA ILE A 387 -25.50 12.48 -28.10
C ILE A 387 -26.02 13.87 -27.78
N PHE A 388 -25.18 14.88 -28.03
CA PHE A 388 -25.51 16.29 -27.80
C PHE A 388 -25.32 17.08 -29.08
N LYS A 389 -26.32 17.87 -29.48
CA LYS A 389 -26.15 18.85 -30.57
C LYS A 389 -25.42 20.06 -30.02
N ILE A 390 -24.42 20.54 -30.74
CA ILE A 390 -23.61 21.67 -30.32
C ILE A 390 -24.45 22.95 -30.25
N SER A 391 -25.42 23.11 -31.17
CA SER A 391 -26.36 24.23 -31.18
C SER A 391 -27.19 24.36 -29.91
N ASP A 392 -27.48 23.23 -29.24
CA ASP A 392 -28.40 23.20 -28.10
C ASP A 392 -27.67 23.48 -26.78
N ILE A 393 -26.33 23.57 -26.82
CA ILE A 393 -25.47 23.83 -25.66
C ILE A 393 -25.14 25.33 -25.51
N PHE A 394 -25.20 26.09 -26.61
CA PHE A 394 -24.76 27.50 -26.68
C PHE A 394 -25.88 28.53 -26.59
#